data_AF-A0A0Q3QIQ5-F1
#
_entry.id   AF-A0A0Q3QIQ5-F1
#
_cell.length_a   1.000
_cell.length_b   1.000
_cell.length_c   1.000
_cell.angle_alpha   90.00
_cell.angle_beta   90.00
_cell.angle_gamma   90.00
#
_symmetry.space_group_name_H-M   'P 1'
#
loop_
_entity.id
_entity.type
_entity.pdbx_description
1 polymer ?
#
loop_
_entity_poly.entity_id
_entity_poly.type
_entity_poly.pdbx_seq_one_letter_code
_entity_poly.pdbx_strand_id
1 'polypeptide(L)' 'MSITNVKSVTKCQKCSTQGVVRRKEKLLVAMECPECKNEWKTYSKFCKECGEPNGYAVEGTCMDCYTVKHRSS' A
#
# COMPACT_ATOMS: atom_id res chain seq x y z
N MET A 1 -1.98 -11.74 20.13
CA MET A 1 -2.22 -10.35 19.68
C MET A 1 -3.20 -10.39 18.53
N SER A 2 -4.44 -9.98 18.76
CA SER A 2 -5.51 -10.02 17.76
C SER A 2 -5.30 -8.90 16.75
N ILE A 3 -5.08 -9.26 15.49
CA ILE A 3 -4.89 -8.31 14.38
C ILE A 3 -6.27 -7.78 13.96
N THR A 4 -6.91 -6.95 14.78
CA THR A 4 -8.28 -6.46 14.50
C THR A 4 -8.34 -5.05 13.92
N ASN A 5 -7.22 -4.35 13.70
CA ASN A 5 -7.23 -2.95 13.23
C ASN A 5 -5.98 -2.54 12.43
N VAL A 6 -5.50 -3.38 11.51
CA VAL A 6 -4.39 -2.96 10.63
C VAL A 6 -4.98 -2.10 9.49
N LYS A 7 -4.79 -0.77 9.59
CA LYS A 7 -5.21 0.19 8.56
C LYS A 7 -4.37 0.01 7.29
N SER A 8 -4.92 0.37 6.13
CA SER A 8 -4.17 0.43 4.88
C SER A 8 -3.25 1.66 4.88
N VAL A 9 -2.06 1.48 5.44
CA VAL A 9 -1.03 2.51 5.55
C VAL A 9 0.10 2.19 4.58
N THR A 10 0.22 2.98 3.50
CA THR A 10 1.31 2.87 2.52
C THR A 10 2.47 3.84 2.80
N LYS A 11 2.23 4.90 3.58
CA LYS A 11 3.25 5.87 3.99
C LYS A 11 3.87 5.49 5.33
N CYS A 12 5.17 5.70 5.46
CA CYS A 12 5.91 5.47 6.69
C CYS A 12 5.35 6.34 7.82
N GLN A 13 5.06 5.74 8.97
CA GLN A 13 4.51 6.47 10.13
C GLN A 13 5.54 7.37 10.82
N LYS A 14 6.84 7.23 10.49
CA LYS A 14 7.92 8.05 11.08
C LYS A 14 8.27 9.28 10.24
N CYS A 15 8.28 9.15 8.92
CA CYS A 15 8.73 10.21 8.02
C CYS A 15 7.78 10.52 6.86
N SER A 16 6.62 9.85 6.80
CA SER A 16 5.60 10.01 5.74
C SER A 16 6.04 9.65 4.32
N THR A 17 7.28 9.17 4.11
CA THR A 17 7.76 8.65 2.83
C THR A 17 6.94 7.43 2.40
N GLN A 18 6.63 7.33 1.11
CA GLN A 18 6.02 6.13 0.53
C GLN A 18 6.91 4.91 0.80
N GLY A 19 6.36 3.89 1.46
CA GLY A 19 7.09 2.65 1.68
C GLY A 19 7.08 1.76 0.43
N VAL A 20 8.04 0.86 0.37
CA VAL A 20 8.18 -0.12 -0.70
C VAL A 20 7.77 -1.50 -0.20
N VAL A 21 7.14 -2.29 -1.08
CA VAL A 21 6.75 -3.66 -0.76
C VAL A 21 7.98 -4.55 -0.67
N ARG A 22 8.17 -5.19 0.48
CA ARG A 22 9.20 -6.22 0.67
C ARG A 22 8.67 -7.62 0.42
N ARG A 23 7.48 -7.91 0.93
CA ARG A 23 6.86 -9.25 0.84
C ARG A 23 5.35 -9.18 0.90
N LYS A 24 4.71 -10.12 0.19
CA LYS A 24 3.25 -10.28 0.16
C LYS A 24 2.86 -11.43 1.09
N GLU A 25 1.89 -11.22 1.98
CA GLU A 25 1.42 -12.19 2.98
C GLU A 25 -0.11 -12.30 2.94
N LYS A 26 -0.65 -13.00 1.93
CA LYS A 26 -2.09 -13.19 1.69
C LYS A 26 -2.86 -11.85 1.65
N LEU A 27 -3.36 -11.38 2.79
CA LEU A 27 -4.11 -10.13 2.94
C LEU A 27 -3.26 -8.96 3.46
N LEU A 28 -2.06 -9.25 3.96
CA LEU A 28 -1.11 -8.28 4.47
C LEU A 28 0.05 -8.10 3.48
N VAL A 29 0.67 -6.94 3.56
CA VAL A 29 1.89 -6.60 2.82
C VAL A 29 2.89 -6.09 3.83
N ALA A 30 4.10 -6.65 3.85
CA ALA A 30 5.18 -6.07 4.61
C ALA A 30 5.86 -5.00 3.76
N MET A 31 5.97 -3.82 4.35
CA MET A 31 6.45 -2.59 3.77
C MET A 31 7.73 -2.18 4.49
N GLU A 32 8.66 -1.58 3.77
CA GLU A 32 9.85 -0.95 4.32
C GLU A 32 9.93 0.50 3.85
N CYS A 33 10.33 1.42 4.74
CA CYS A 33 10.63 2.79 4.36
C CYS A 33 12.04 2.83 3.73
N PRO A 34 12.18 3.32 2.47
CA PRO A 34 13.49 3.41 1.84
C PRO A 34 14.45 4.36 2.56
N GLU A 35 13.92 5.41 3.22
CA GLU A 35 14.66 6.45 3.92
C GLU A 35 15.12 6.00 5.31
N CYS A 36 14.17 5.71 6.20
CA CYS A 36 14.46 5.45 7.61
C CYS A 36 14.51 3.96 7.99
N LYS A 37 14.40 3.06 6.99
CA LYS A 37 14.41 1.58 7.14
C LYS A 37 13.38 1.02 8.12
N ASN A 38 12.35 1.79 8.45
CA ASN A 38 11.27 1.30 9.30
C ASN A 38 10.45 0.26 8.55
N GLU A 39 10.18 -0.88 9.18
CA GLU A 39 9.35 -1.93 8.61
C GLU A 39 7.96 -1.93 9.27
N TRP A 40 6.91 -2.17 8.48
CA TRP A 40 5.55 -2.31 8.99
C TRP A 40 4.73 -3.26 8.14
N LYS A 41 3.66 -3.81 8.71
CA LYS A 41 2.66 -4.59 7.98
C LYS A 41 1.41 -3.76 7.76
N THR A 42 0.85 -3.85 6.56
CA THR A 42 -0.34 -3.10 6.17
C THR A 42 -1.32 -4.02 5.43
N TYR A 43 -2.63 -3.82 5.62
CA TYR A 43 -3.61 -4.43 4.71
C TYR A 43 -3.58 -3.65 3.41
N SER A 44 -3.38 -4.35 2.30
CA SER A 44 -3.59 -3.76 1.00
C SER A 44 -3.88 -4.85 -0.01
N LYS A 45 -4.92 -4.64 -0.81
CA LYS A 45 -5.08 -5.37 -2.06
C LYS A 45 -4.13 -4.76 -3.10
N PHE A 46 -3.84 -5.51 -4.16
CA PHE A 46 -2.97 -5.02 -5.22
C PHE A 46 -3.80 -4.38 -6.33
N CYS A 47 -3.30 -3.27 -6.87
CA CYS A 47 -3.82 -2.63 -8.06
C CYS A 47 -3.76 -3.63 -9.21
N LYS A 48 -4.89 -3.85 -9.87
CA LYS A 48 -4.99 -4.75 -11.03
C LYS A 48 -4.23 -4.26 -12.28
N GLU A 49 -3.67 -3.05 -12.23
CA GLU A 49 -3.01 -2.42 -13.37
C GLU A 49 -1.50 -2.35 -13.21
N CYS A 50 -1.01 -1.77 -12.12
CA CYS A 50 0.42 -1.65 -11.85
C CYS A 50 0.97 -2.76 -10.93
N GLY A 51 0.12 -3.55 -10.28
CA GLY A 51 0.54 -4.61 -9.36
C GLY A 51 1.06 -4.12 -8.01
N GLU A 52 1.04 -2.81 -7.75
CA GLU A 52 1.39 -2.18 -6.47
C GLU A 52 0.23 -2.20 -5.47
N PRO A 53 0.49 -2.03 -4.15
CA PRO A 53 -0.58 -1.88 -3.16
C PRO A 53 -1.53 -0.75 -3.53
N ASN A 54 -2.83 -1.03 -3.63
CA ASN A 54 -3.81 -0.03 -4.05
C ASN A 54 -4.17 0.97 -2.96
N GLY A 55 -3.70 0.77 -1.72
CA GLY A 55 -3.97 1.66 -0.58
C GLY A 55 -5.34 1.44 0.07
N TYR A 56 -6.13 0.48 -0.40
CA TYR A 56 -7.47 0.17 0.11
C TYR A 56 -7.57 -1.29 0.58
N ALA A 57 -8.57 -1.55 1.44
CA ALA A 57 -8.89 -2.90 1.92
C ALA A 57 -9.72 -3.73 0.91
N VAL A 58 -10.10 -3.12 -0.23
CA VAL A 58 -10.93 -3.72 -1.28
C VAL A 58 -10.16 -3.85 -2.58
N GLU A 59 -10.60 -4.75 -3.45
CA GLU A 59 -9.99 -4.92 -4.78
C GLU A 59 -10.33 -3.72 -5.67
N GLY A 60 -9.35 -3.24 -6.44
CA GLY A 60 -9.52 -2.03 -7.24
C GLY A 60 -8.21 -1.48 -7.76
N THR A 61 -8.33 -0.49 -8.64
CA THR A 61 -7.21 0.28 -9.20
C THR A 61 -6.69 1.28 -8.15
N CYS A 62 -5.37 1.48 -8.06
CA CYS A 62 -4.79 2.52 -7.19
C CYS A 62 -5.16 3.94 -7.68
N MET A 63 -5.04 4.93 -6.80
CA MET A 63 -5.38 6.33 -7.15
C MET A 63 -4.57 6.84 -8.35
N ASP A 64 -3.31 6.45 -8.47
CA ASP A 64 -2.43 6.88 -9.57
C ASP A 64 -2.91 6.34 -10.92
N CYS A 65 -3.13 5.03 -11.02
CA CYS A 65 -3.66 4.41 -12.24
C CYS A 65 -5.09 4.91 -12.56
N TYR A 66 -5.92 5.14 -11.54
CA TYR A 66 -7.26 5.71 -11.73
C TYR A 66 -7.18 7.12 -12.35
N THR A 67 -6.31 7.98 -11.80
CA THR A 67 -6.11 9.34 -12.27
C THR A 67 -5.58 9.36 -13.70
N VAL A 68 -4.61 8.51 -14.02
CA VAL A 68 -4.09 8.40 -15.41
C VAL A 68 -5.20 8.00 -16.38
N LYS A 69 -6.05 7.03 -16.02
CA LYS A 69 -7.15 6.56 -16.87
C LYS A 69 -8.25 7.59 -17.09
N HIS A 70 -8.59 8.35 -16.06
CA HIS A 70 -9.69 9.29 -16.07
C HIS A 70 -9.22 10.74 -16.17
N ARG A 71 -7.98 10.96 -16.63
CA ARG A 71 -7.49 12.29 -16.97
C ARG A 71 -8.18 12.77 -18.24
N SER A 72 -9.36 13.36 -18.09
CA SER A 72 -10.00 14.12 -19.17
C SER A 72 -9.05 15.25 -19.58
N SER A 73 -8.70 15.29 -20.88
CA SER A 73 -7.93 16.38 -21.50
C SER A 73 -8.73 17.68 -21.51
#